data_AF-A0A965QEH2-F1
#
_entry.id   AF-A0A965QEH2-F1
#
_cell.length_a   1.000
_cell.length_b   1.000
_cell.length_c   1.000
_cell.angle_alpha   90.00
_cell.angle_beta   90.00
_cell.angle_gamma   90.00
#
_symmetry.space_group_name_H-M   'P 1'
#
loop_
_entity.id
_entity.type
_entity.pdbx_description
1 polymer ?
#
loop_
_entity_poly.entity_id
_entity_poly.type
_entity_poly.pdbx_seq_one_letter_code
_entity_poly.pdbx_strand_id
1 'polypeptide(L)'
;GILNELRGKINFGGFYIIAPENAKAGKVKVSEWKDIVHYGCNLSGKSKAPACLQDGIAPQSNISGLSMRDHVYFPMVLQKKMGYLGSHFIGNYLWTLDIPKDQPGHIRQH
;
A
#
# COMPACT_ATOMS: atom_id res chain seq x y z
N GLY A 1 -2.80 -2.30 -20.39
CA GLY A 1 -2.73 -2.95 -19.07
C GLY A 1 -4.13 -3.31 -18.62
N ILE A 2 -4.28 -4.27 -17.71
CA ILE A 2 -5.58 -4.88 -17.36
C ILE A 2 -6.70 -3.88 -17.05
N LEU A 3 -6.39 -2.77 -16.37
CA LEU A 3 -7.37 -1.74 -16.04
C LEU A 3 -7.98 -1.06 -17.27
N ASN A 4 -7.22 -0.91 -18.37
CA ASN A 4 -7.74 -0.33 -19.60
C ASN A 4 -8.76 -1.26 -20.28
N GLU A 5 -8.55 -2.56 -20.18
CA GLU A 5 -9.44 -3.56 -20.78
C GLU A 5 -10.76 -3.73 -20.00
N LEU A 6 -10.74 -3.44 -18.71
CA LEU A 6 -11.88 -3.58 -17.80
C LEU A 6 -12.67 -2.28 -17.61
N ARG A 7 -12.08 -1.12 -17.91
CA ARG A 7 -12.75 0.17 -17.76
C ARG A 7 -14.02 0.23 -18.61
N GLY A 8 -15.14 0.64 -17.98
CA GLY A 8 -16.45 0.70 -18.63
C GLY A 8 -17.17 -0.64 -18.75
N LYS A 9 -16.54 -1.76 -18.36
CA LYS A 9 -17.16 -3.09 -18.36
C LYS A 9 -17.56 -3.55 -16.96
N ILE A 10 -16.84 -3.10 -15.94
CA ILE A 10 -17.11 -3.43 -14.53
C ILE A 10 -16.95 -2.20 -13.64
N ASN A 11 -17.55 -2.27 -12.45
CA ASN A 11 -17.29 -1.32 -11.38
C ASN A 11 -16.13 -1.83 -10.53
N PHE A 12 -15.12 -0.98 -10.29
CA PHE A 12 -14.05 -1.39 -9.41
C PHE A 12 -14.42 -1.19 -7.93
N GLY A 13 -14.10 -2.19 -7.11
CA GLY A 13 -14.37 -2.20 -5.67
C GLY A 13 -13.20 -1.60 -4.89
N GLY A 14 -12.40 -2.47 -4.25
CA GLY A 14 -11.22 -2.09 -3.49
C GLY A 14 -9.93 -2.20 -4.30
N PHE A 15 -9.01 -1.26 -4.09
CA PHE A 15 -7.64 -1.30 -4.59
C PHE A 15 -6.64 -1.23 -3.44
N TYR A 16 -6.07 -2.40 -3.10
CA TYR A 16 -5.12 -2.55 -2.01
C TYR A 16 -3.72 -2.73 -2.60
N ILE A 17 -2.87 -1.73 -2.40
CA ILE A 17 -1.54 -1.64 -3.02
C ILE A 17 -0.50 -2.01 -1.98
N ILE A 18 0.32 -3.01 -2.32
CA ILE A 18 1.33 -3.60 -1.44
C ILE A 18 2.63 -3.72 -2.25
N ALA A 19 3.75 -3.30 -1.67
CA ALA A 19 5.10 -3.44 -2.25
C ALA A 19 5.24 -3.10 -3.77
N PRO A 20 4.66 -2.00 -4.29
CA PRO A 20 4.81 -1.67 -5.71
C PRO A 20 6.28 -1.37 -6.05
N GLU A 21 6.82 -2.08 -7.04
CA GLU A 21 8.22 -1.97 -7.50
C GLU A 21 8.53 -0.59 -8.09
N ASN A 22 7.61 -0.01 -8.88
CA ASN A 22 7.77 1.30 -9.49
C ASN A 22 6.53 2.19 -9.30
N ALA A 23 6.34 2.67 -8.07
CA ALA A 23 5.23 3.53 -7.69
C ALA A 23 5.13 4.86 -8.45
N LYS A 24 6.20 5.30 -9.14
CA LYS A 24 6.24 6.54 -9.92
C LYS A 24 5.92 6.36 -11.40
N ALA A 25 5.92 5.13 -11.93
CA ALA A 25 5.69 4.89 -13.35
C ALA A 25 4.29 5.30 -13.84
N GLY A 26 3.33 5.50 -12.92
CA GLY A 26 1.96 5.87 -13.27
C GLY A 26 1.24 6.63 -12.17
N LYS A 27 -0.05 6.89 -12.43
CA LYS A 27 -0.95 7.60 -11.52
C LYS A 27 -2.20 6.77 -11.27
N VAL A 28 -2.59 6.64 -10.01
CA VAL A 28 -3.87 6.03 -9.64
C VAL A 28 -4.99 7.05 -9.86
N LYS A 29 -6.02 6.65 -10.61
CA LYS A 29 -7.25 7.44 -10.77
C LYS A 29 -8.21 7.08 -9.64
N VAL A 30 -8.14 7.84 -8.54
CA VAL A 30 -8.88 7.53 -7.31
C VAL A 30 -10.40 7.41 -7.52
N SER A 31 -10.96 8.22 -8.42
CA SER A 31 -12.39 8.21 -8.74
C SER A 31 -12.89 6.91 -9.39
N GLU A 32 -12.01 6.03 -9.86
CA GLU A 32 -12.40 4.76 -10.48
C GLU A 32 -12.70 3.67 -9.44
N TRP A 33 -12.38 3.89 -8.15
CA TRP A 33 -12.44 2.86 -7.10
C TRP A 33 -13.34 3.29 -5.94
N LYS A 34 -13.96 2.33 -5.25
CA LYS A 34 -14.73 2.58 -4.03
C LYS A 34 -13.84 2.76 -2.80
N ASP A 35 -12.82 1.91 -2.69
CA ASP A 35 -11.86 1.95 -1.59
C ASP A 35 -10.44 1.84 -2.16
N ILE A 36 -9.51 2.63 -1.62
CA ILE A 36 -8.10 2.57 -2.00
C ILE A 36 -7.25 2.67 -0.75
N VAL A 37 -6.29 1.76 -0.63
CA VAL A 37 -5.29 1.79 0.43
C VAL A 37 -3.94 1.41 -0.15
N HIS A 38 -2.91 2.19 0.17
CA HIS A 38 -1.53 1.84 -0.04
C HIS A 38 -0.88 1.52 1.31
N TYR A 39 -0.48 0.26 1.48
CA TYR A 39 0.31 -0.18 2.61
C TYR A 39 1.78 -0.02 2.28
N GLY A 40 2.48 0.83 3.02
CA GLY A 40 3.87 1.17 2.73
C GLY A 40 4.64 1.66 3.96
N CYS A 41 5.76 2.32 3.75
CA CYS A 41 6.61 2.85 4.82
C CYS A 41 6.47 4.36 4.88
N ASN A 42 6.62 4.92 6.08
CA ASN A 42 6.75 6.36 6.19
C ASN A 42 8.11 6.80 5.64
N LEU A 43 8.08 7.58 4.56
CA LEU A 43 9.27 8.08 3.87
C LEU A 43 9.72 9.46 4.38
N SER A 44 8.96 10.09 5.28
CA SER A 44 9.19 11.46 5.75
C SER A 44 9.03 11.62 7.27
N GLY A 45 9.58 12.72 7.81
CA GLY A 45 9.45 13.09 9.22
C GLY A 45 10.30 12.26 10.20
N LYS A 46 10.02 12.43 11.50
CA LYS A 46 10.78 11.81 12.60
C LYS A 46 10.63 10.29 12.69
N SER A 47 9.56 9.74 12.10
CA SER A 47 9.26 8.30 12.08
C SER A 47 9.64 7.64 10.74
N LYS A 48 10.55 8.26 9.98
CA LYS A 48 11.03 7.73 8.70
C LYS A 48 11.71 6.37 8.92
N ALA A 49 11.28 5.35 8.17
CA ALA A 49 11.95 4.06 8.20
C ALA A 49 13.38 4.19 7.62
N PRO A 50 14.40 3.56 8.22
CA PRO A 50 15.74 3.46 7.61
C PRO A 50 15.68 2.91 6.18
N ALA A 51 16.49 3.44 5.27
CA ALA A 51 16.45 3.09 3.84
C ALA A 51 16.64 1.57 3.60
N CYS A 52 17.49 0.91 4.37
CA CYS A 52 17.70 -0.54 4.31
C CYS A 52 16.47 -1.37 4.67
N LEU A 53 15.53 -0.81 5.44
CA LEU A 53 14.29 -1.46 5.84
C LEU A 53 13.13 -1.13 4.90
N GLN A 54 13.27 -0.08 4.09
CA GLN A 54 12.30 0.25 3.05
C GLN A 54 12.33 -0.77 1.92
N ASP A 55 13.50 -1.38 1.68
CA ASP A 55 13.72 -2.28 0.56
C ASP A 55 12.72 -3.45 0.55
N GLY A 56 11.90 -3.44 -0.49
CA GLY A 56 10.77 -4.30 -0.81
C GLY A 56 9.51 -4.23 0.08
N ILE A 57 9.44 -3.45 1.19
CA ILE A 57 8.15 -3.31 1.93
C ILE A 57 7.27 -2.23 1.31
N ALA A 58 7.94 -1.19 0.86
CA ALA A 58 7.30 -0.04 0.30
C ALA A 58 8.14 0.48 -0.85
N PRO A 59 7.51 1.10 -1.84
CA PRO A 59 8.25 1.88 -2.81
C PRO A 59 9.10 2.89 -2.05
N GLN A 60 10.33 3.13 -2.52
CA GLN A 60 11.18 4.25 -2.05
C GLN A 60 10.57 5.63 -2.42
N SER A 61 9.29 5.66 -2.81
CA SER A 61 8.55 6.83 -3.24
C SER A 61 7.04 6.68 -3.05
N ASN A 62 6.34 7.79 -2.83
CA ASN A 62 4.88 7.77 -2.79
C ASN A 62 4.29 7.50 -4.18
N ILE A 63 3.14 6.81 -4.22
CA ILE A 63 2.36 6.59 -5.43
C ILE A 63 1.69 7.89 -5.85
N SER A 64 1.77 8.23 -7.13
CA SER A 64 1.12 9.42 -7.66
C SER A 64 -0.40 9.26 -7.71
N GLY A 65 -1.13 10.32 -7.31
CA GLY A 65 -2.59 10.36 -7.34
C GLY A 65 -3.26 9.94 -6.03
N LEU A 66 -2.51 9.43 -5.05
CA LEU A 66 -3.01 9.17 -3.70
C LEU A 66 -2.78 10.36 -2.77
N SER A 67 -3.62 10.48 -1.75
CA SER A 67 -3.50 11.45 -0.67
C SER A 67 -2.96 10.79 0.60
N MET A 68 -2.52 11.59 1.58
CA MET A 68 -1.95 11.08 2.84
C MET A 68 -2.86 10.12 3.60
N ARG A 69 -4.19 10.27 3.47
CA ARG A 69 -5.17 9.38 4.13
C ARG A 69 -5.24 7.98 3.50
N ASP A 70 -4.79 7.85 2.25
CA ASP A 70 -4.79 6.60 1.51
C ASP A 70 -3.50 5.79 1.80
N HIS A 71 -2.59 6.34 2.62
CA HIS A 71 -1.33 5.73 3.00
C HIS A 71 -1.40 5.20 4.43
N VAL A 72 -1.13 3.91 4.59
CA VAL A 72 -1.10 3.22 5.88
C VAL A 72 0.29 2.65 6.07
N TYR A 73 0.94 3.07 7.14
CA TYR A 73 2.34 2.73 7.35
C TYR A 73 2.52 1.41 8.07
N PHE A 74 3.55 0.68 7.65
CA PHE A 74 3.94 -0.59 8.22
C PHE A 74 4.21 -0.40 9.74
N PRO A 75 3.59 -1.22 10.61
CA PRO A 75 3.79 -1.09 12.04
C PRO A 75 5.24 -1.33 12.42
N MET A 76 5.89 -0.35 13.07
CA MET A 76 7.29 -0.47 13.48
C MET A 76 7.53 -1.60 14.48
N VAL A 77 6.51 -2.07 15.20
CA VAL A 77 6.60 -3.26 16.06
C VAL A 77 6.95 -4.52 15.26
N LEU A 78 6.57 -4.55 13.97
CA LEU A 78 6.83 -5.64 13.04
C LEU A 78 8.10 -5.42 12.22
N GLN A 79 8.95 -4.44 12.58
CA GLN A 79 10.12 -4.02 11.81
C GLN A 79 11.06 -5.18 11.40
N LYS A 80 11.12 -6.26 12.18
CA LYS A 80 11.91 -7.47 11.86
C LYS A 80 11.44 -8.20 10.58
N LYS A 81 10.21 -7.95 10.14
CA LYS A 81 9.64 -8.49 8.89
C LYS A 81 9.97 -7.62 7.67
N MET A 82 10.62 -6.46 7.87
CA MET A 82 11.00 -5.52 6.82
C MET A 82 12.35 -5.87 6.18
N GLY A 83 12.67 -5.20 5.07
CA GLY A 83 13.91 -5.39 4.32
C GLY A 83 13.79 -6.41 3.19
N TYR A 84 14.75 -6.35 2.25
CA TYR A 84 14.72 -6.98 0.92
C TYR A 84 14.19 -8.43 0.88
N LEU A 85 14.65 -9.28 1.80
CA LEU A 85 14.29 -10.70 1.82
C LEU A 85 12.90 -10.98 2.42
N GLY A 86 12.43 -10.15 3.36
CA GLY A 86 11.13 -10.34 3.99
C GLY A 86 10.00 -9.77 3.14
N SER A 87 10.27 -8.75 2.37
CA SER A 87 9.25 -7.77 2.04
C SER A 87 8.45 -8.06 0.76
N HIS A 88 8.97 -8.93 -0.10
CA HIS A 88 8.23 -9.50 -1.25
C HIS A 88 7.35 -10.71 -0.89
N PHE A 89 7.27 -11.08 0.39
CA PHE A 89 6.39 -12.14 0.85
C PHE A 89 5.06 -11.58 1.37
N ILE A 90 3.95 -11.97 0.74
CA ILE A 90 2.61 -11.49 1.11
C ILE A 90 2.25 -11.77 2.58
N GLY A 91 2.80 -12.84 3.17
CA GLY A 91 2.58 -13.18 4.58
C GLY A 91 3.07 -12.10 5.56
N ASN A 92 3.98 -11.23 5.13
CA ASN A 92 4.43 -10.10 5.95
C ASN A 92 3.45 -8.92 5.96
N TYR A 93 2.38 -8.98 5.17
CA TYR A 93 1.28 -8.01 5.16
C TYR A 93 0.01 -8.54 5.80
N LEU A 94 0.03 -9.71 6.45
CA LEU A 94 -1.17 -10.25 7.13
C LEU A 94 -1.70 -9.30 8.21
N TRP A 95 -0.86 -8.45 8.79
CA TRP A 95 -1.28 -7.40 9.73
C TRP A 95 -2.30 -6.43 9.13
N THR A 96 -2.38 -6.31 7.81
CA THR A 96 -3.39 -5.47 7.13
C THR A 96 -4.80 -6.02 7.31
N LEU A 97 -4.93 -7.33 7.52
CA LEU A 97 -6.21 -8.00 7.80
C LEU A 97 -6.65 -7.80 9.26
N ASP A 98 -5.71 -7.52 10.16
CA ASP A 98 -5.96 -7.32 11.59
C ASP A 98 -6.33 -5.86 11.93
N ILE A 99 -6.31 -4.96 10.95
CA ILE A 99 -6.66 -3.55 11.15
C ILE A 99 -8.15 -3.46 11.53
N PRO A 100 -8.52 -2.86 12.67
CA PRO A 100 -9.92 -2.74 13.09
C PRO A 100 -10.78 -1.96 12.09
N LYS A 101 -12.09 -2.27 12.02
CA LYS A 101 -13.04 -1.75 11.01
C LYS A 101 -13.05 -0.23 10.85
N ASP A 102 -12.84 0.49 11.94
CA ASP A 102 -12.90 1.96 11.99
C ASP A 102 -11.51 2.63 11.93
N GLN A 103 -10.45 1.84 11.68
CA GLN A 103 -9.10 2.37 11.53
C GLN A 103 -8.70 2.55 10.06
N PRO A 104 -7.86 3.58 9.76
CA PRO A 104 -7.31 3.77 8.44
C PRO A 104 -6.61 2.51 7.92
N GLY A 105 -6.98 2.09 6.72
CA GLY A 105 -6.41 0.91 6.08
C GLY A 105 -7.12 -0.40 6.34
N HIS A 106 -8.26 -0.41 7.02
CA HIS A 106 -9.06 -1.62 7.16
C HIS A 106 -9.47 -2.17 5.79
N ILE A 107 -9.21 -3.47 5.57
CA ILE A 107 -9.69 -4.20 4.40
C ILE A 107 -11.12 -4.64 4.68
N ARG A 108 -12.09 -4.13 3.92
CA ARG A 108 -13.48 -4.58 4.02
C ARG A 108 -13.57 -6.03 3.55
N GLN A 109 -13.88 -6.93 4.47
CA GLN A 109 -14.23 -8.32 4.18
C GLN A 109 -15.73 -8.38 3.90
N HIS A 110 -16.10 -8.96 2.76
CA HIS A 110 -17.48 -9.15 2.32
C HIS A 110 -17.93 -10.60 2.52
#